data_AF-A0A6B3BDS4-F1
#
_entry.id   AF-A0A6B3BDS4-F1
#
_cell.length_a   1.000
_cell.length_b   1.000
_cell.length_c   1.000
_cell.angle_alpha   90.00
_cell.angle_beta   90.00
_cell.angle_gamma   90.00
#
_symmetry.space_group_name_H-M   'P 1'
#
loop_
_entity.id
_entity.type
_entity.pdbx_description
1 polymer ?
#
loop_
_entity_poly.entity_id
_entity_poly.type
_entity_poly.pdbx_seq_one_letter_code
_entity_poly.pdbx_strand_id
1 'polypeptide(L)' 'MSQSVVITGASAGIGRAVARAFGARGADVALLARGRAGLAAAAREVEAA' A
#
# COMPACT_ATOMS: atom_id res chain seq x y z
N MET A 1 16.12 2.29 -10.82
CA MET A 1 14.80 2.97 -10.74
C MET A 1 13.82 2.00 -10.14
N SER A 2 13.12 2.41 -9.08
CA SER A 2 12.02 1.66 -8.45
C SER A 2 10.73 1.80 -9.28
N GLN A 3 9.90 0.76 -9.29
CA GLN A 3 8.60 0.81 -9.96
C GLN A 3 7.62 1.62 -9.10
N SER A 4 6.92 2.60 -9.69
CA SER A 4 5.85 3.33 -8.99
C SER A 4 4.50 2.65 -9.19
N VAL A 5 3.74 2.44 -8.11
CA VAL A 5 2.46 1.72 -8.12
C VAL A 5 1.39 2.51 -7.39
N VAL A 6 0.25 2.77 -8.03
CA VAL A 6 -0.91 3.43 -7.41
C VAL A 6 -1.99 2.39 -7.13
N ILE A 7 -2.46 2.33 -5.87
CA ILE A 7 -3.48 1.35 -5.45
C ILE A 7 -4.69 2.10 -4.90
N THR A 8 -5.84 1.94 -5.57
CA THR A 8 -7.14 2.41 -5.09
C THR A 8 -7.80 1.35 -4.22
N GLY A 9 -8.55 1.77 -3.20
CA GLY A 9 -9.10 0.83 -2.21
C GLY A 9 -8.04 0.21 -1.29
N ALA A 10 -6.88 0.86 -1.14
CA ALA A 10 -5.73 0.33 -0.39
C ALA A 10 -5.94 0.20 1.14
N SER A 11 -7.06 0.71 1.67
CA SER A 11 -7.29 0.76 3.12
C SER A 11 -7.58 -0.60 3.77
N ALA A 12 -7.94 -1.65 3.02
CA ALA A 12 -8.28 -2.96 3.58
C ALA A 12 -8.30 -4.07 2.49
N GLY A 13 -8.52 -5.32 2.91
CA GLY A 13 -8.77 -6.45 2.02
C GLY A 13 -7.67 -6.65 0.97
N ILE A 14 -8.08 -6.94 -0.27
CA ILE A 14 -7.17 -7.22 -1.38
C ILE A 14 -6.28 -6.01 -1.68
N GLY A 15 -6.82 -4.79 -1.68
CA GLY A 15 -6.03 -3.59 -1.96
C GLY A 15 -4.85 -3.42 -1.01
N ARG A 16 -5.07 -3.67 0.29
CA ARG A 16 -4.00 -3.65 1.29
C ARG A 16 -2.99 -4.80 1.08
N ALA A 17 -3.46 -6.01 0.79
CA ALA A 17 -2.58 -7.13 0.52
C ALA A 17 -1.68 -6.89 -0.70
N VAL A 18 -2.22 -6.29 -1.76
CA VAL A 18 -1.48 -5.89 -2.96
C VAL A 18 -0.46 -4.80 -2.64
N ALA A 19 -0.82 -3.83 -1.80
CA ALA A 19 0.12 -2.79 -1.36
C ALA A 19 1.35 -3.38 -0.66
N ARG A 20 1.14 -4.30 0.29
CA ARG A 20 2.24 -5.02 0.96
C ARG A 20 3.10 -5.81 -0.03
N ALA A 21 2.47 -6.52 -0.96
CA ALA A 21 3.18 -7.32 -1.95
C ALA A 21 4.07 -6.47 -2.87
N PHE A 22 3.65 -5.25 -3.23
CA PHE A 22 4.50 -4.33 -4.00
C PHE A 22 5.57 -3.67 -3.14
N GLY A 23 5.26 -3.31 -1.88
CA GLY A 23 6.24 -2.82 -0.91
C GLY A 23 7.43 -3.77 -0.73
N ALA A 24 7.14 -5.05 -0.47
CA ALA A 24 8.14 -6.11 -0.34
C ALA A 24 9.01 -6.32 -1.60
N ARG A 25 8.57 -5.83 -2.76
CA ARG A 25 9.32 -5.88 -4.03
C ARG A 25 10.17 -4.63 -4.28
N GLY A 26 10.21 -3.69 -3.32
CA GLY A 26 10.94 -2.42 -3.44
C GLY A 26 10.27 -1.40 -4.34
N ALA A 27 8.95 -1.47 -4.51
CA ALA A 27 8.20 -0.48 -5.28
C ALA A 27 7.86 0.76 -4.43
N ASP A 28 7.75 1.92 -5.08
CA ASP A 28 7.19 3.13 -4.48
C ASP A 28 5.66 3.08 -4.59
N VAL A 29 4.97 2.88 -3.46
CA VAL A 29 3.52 2.62 -3.45
C VAL A 29 2.72 3.83 -2.98
N ALA A 30 1.83 4.33 -3.84
CA ALA A 30 0.85 5.36 -3.50
C ALA A 30 -0.49 4.73 -3.12
N LEU A 31 -0.99 5.03 -1.91
CA LEU A 31 -2.20 4.45 -1.34
C LEU A 31 -3.38 5.41 -1.40
N LEU A 32 -4.48 5.01 -2.04
CA LEU A 32 -5.68 5.85 -2.17
C LEU A 32 -6.94 5.12 -1.64
N ALA A 33 -7.60 5.71 -0.66
CA ALA A 33 -8.89 5.24 -0.13
C ALA A 33 -9.56 6.33 0.72
N ARG A 34 -10.81 6.08 1.15
CA ARG A 34 -11.56 7.01 2.01
C ARG A 34 -11.20 6.90 3.49
N GLY A 35 -10.79 5.71 3.95
CA GLY A 35 -10.55 5.43 5.37
C GLY A 35 -9.12 5.74 5.82
N ARG A 36 -8.91 6.86 6.51
CA ARG A 36 -7.58 7.31 7.00
C ARG A 36 -6.88 6.29 7.91
N ALA A 37 -7.59 5.72 8.90
CA ALA A 37 -7.00 4.73 9.81
C ALA A 37 -6.50 3.49 9.05
N GLY A 38 -7.26 3.02 8.06
CA GLY A 38 -6.88 1.90 7.21
C GLY A 38 -5.69 2.21 6.30
N LEU A 39 -5.63 3.43 5.76
CA LEU A 39 -4.47 3.90 4.98
C LEU A 39 -3.21 3.99 5.83
N ALA A 40 -3.30 4.52 7.06
CA ALA A 40 -2.16 4.60 7.96
C ALA A 40 -1.63 3.23 8.38
N ALA A 41 -2.52 2.25 8.58
CA ALA A 41 -2.12 0.86 8.81
C ALA A 41 -1.43 0.26 7.58
N ALA A 42 -2.03 0.42 6.39
CA ALA A 42 -1.44 -0.06 5.14
C ALA A 42 -0.05 0.56 4.86
N ALA A 43 0.14 1.85 5.13
CA ALA A 43 1.44 2.52 4.97
C ALA A 43 2.52 1.88 5.85
N ARG A 44 2.24 1.69 7.15
CA ARG A 44 3.18 1.02 8.07
C ARG A 44 3.48 -0.42 7.65
N GLU A 45 2.47 -1.14 7.18
CA GLU A 45 2.64 -2.50 6.69
C GLU A 45 3.48 -2.57 5.40
N VAL A 46 3.49 -1.52 4.58
CA VAL A 46 4.33 -1.38 3.37
C VAL A 46 5.75 -0.98 3.74
N GLU A 47 5.93 -0.03 4.67
CA GLU A 47 7.24 0.41 5.16
C GLU A 47 8.00 -0.69 5.92
N ALA A 48 7.28 -1.62 6.54
CA ALA A 48 7.84 -2.77 7.25
C ALA A 48 8.01 -4.03 6.38
N ALA A 49 7.64 -3.98 5.09
CA ALA A 49 7.64 -5.12 4.18
C ALA A 49 8.99 -5.35 3.46
#